data_AF-A0A9D2KJY9-F1
#
_entry.id   AF-A0A9D2KJY9-F1
#
_cell.length_a   1.000
_cell.length_b   1.000
_cell.length_c   1.000
_cell.angle_alpha   90.00
_cell.angle_beta   90.00
_cell.angle_gamma   90.00
#
_symmetry.space_group_name_H-M   'P 1'
#
loop_
_entity.id
_entity.type
_entity.pdbx_description
1 polymer ?
#
loop_
_entity_poly.entity_id
_entity_poly.type
_entity_poly.pdbx_seq_one_letter_code
_entity_poly.pdbx_strand_id
1 'polypeptide(L)'
;MMTRGKKLKKKTEQIKLSPAGIDRAAELMEETLAQTGADRRDILRLRLAAEEILMMWYSNLPGDTDFIFRCGTRLGRPYLHLCARGRRVDPVDTEEGEESEWLYSNLLARAGLCLVASYKDGENRMSVYPPKENRFGTLSQIILAIALAVVAGFACRSLPQEAREGISAFVDPLFTAMMGILQTLAGPMVFLSVCWGIVNIGDVGMLGKIGRTIVLRFIGAIYVVTAVTALVTVWFFHPGSGTEAEGGNAVLGI
;
A
#
# COMPACT_ATOMS: atom_id res chain seq x y z
N MET A 1 14.79 18.14 9.14
CA MET A 1 14.08 19.29 8.56
C MET A 1 12.70 18.82 8.11
N MET A 2 11.70 18.94 8.99
CA MET A 2 10.34 18.39 8.79
C MET A 2 9.60 19.16 7.70
N THR A 3 9.32 18.51 6.57
CA THR A 3 8.62 19.11 5.44
C THR A 3 7.15 19.32 5.80
N ARG A 4 6.76 20.58 6.00
CA ARG A 4 5.36 21.02 6.21
C ARG A 4 4.48 20.41 5.12
N GLY A 5 3.53 19.55 5.52
CA GLY A 5 2.41 19.17 4.67
C GLY A 5 1.72 20.44 4.16
N LYS A 6 1.56 20.54 2.84
CA LYS A 6 0.92 21.67 2.17
C LYS A 6 -0.48 21.85 2.77
N LYS A 7 -0.69 22.91 3.56
CA LYS A 7 -1.96 23.15 4.24
C LYS A 7 -3.00 23.56 3.20
N LEU A 8 -4.05 22.75 3.04
CA LEU A 8 -5.24 23.16 2.29
C LEU A 8 -5.93 24.30 3.04
N LYS A 9 -6.28 25.36 2.31
CA LYS A 9 -7.13 26.42 2.84
C LYS A 9 -8.49 25.82 3.19
N LYS A 10 -8.99 26.11 4.40
CA LYS A 10 -10.32 25.67 4.81
C LYS A 10 -11.35 26.41 3.97
N LYS A 11 -12.15 25.68 3.19
CA LYS A 11 -13.22 26.24 2.36
C LYS A 11 -14.50 25.48 2.67
N THR A 12 -15.58 26.22 2.87
CA THR A 12 -16.93 25.69 3.01
C THR A 12 -17.81 26.44 2.03
N GLU A 13 -18.40 25.75 1.07
CA GLU A 13 -19.37 26.33 0.14
C GLU A 13 -20.66 25.52 0.17
N GLN A 14 -21.79 26.22 0.21
CA GLN A 14 -23.12 25.63 0.08
C GLN A 14 -23.54 25.78 -1.37
N ILE A 15 -23.87 24.67 -2.02
CA ILE A 15 -24.16 24.59 -3.45
C ILE A 15 -25.49 23.87 -3.62
N LYS A 16 -26.33 24.37 -4.51
CA LYS A 16 -27.62 23.74 -4.83
C LYS A 16 -27.37 22.45 -5.62
N LEU A 17 -28.05 21.38 -5.25
CA LEU A 17 -27.98 20.09 -5.96
C LEU A 17 -28.72 20.21 -7.31
N SER A 18 -27.97 20.63 -8.32
CA SER A 18 -28.42 20.86 -9.70
C SER A 18 -27.28 20.47 -10.64
N PRO A 19 -27.53 20.22 -11.94
CA PRO A 19 -26.46 19.89 -12.89
C PRO A 19 -25.29 20.89 -12.84
N ALA A 20 -25.60 22.20 -12.83
CA ALA A 20 -24.59 23.25 -12.70
C ALA A 20 -23.86 23.24 -11.34
N GLY A 21 -24.54 22.80 -10.27
CA GLY A 21 -23.94 22.63 -8.95
C GLY A 21 -23.01 21.43 -8.86
N ILE A 22 -23.33 20.34 -9.56
CA ILE A 22 -22.48 19.14 -9.67
C ILE A 22 -21.19 19.50 -10.42
N ASP A 23 -21.31 20.17 -11.56
CA ASP A 23 -20.16 20.66 -12.33
C ASP A 23 -19.28 21.58 -11.47
N ARG A 24 -19.91 22.49 -10.71
CA ARG A 24 -19.19 23.38 -9.80
C ARG A 24 -18.45 22.63 -8.69
N ALA A 25 -19.05 21.58 -8.12
CA ALA A 25 -18.38 20.76 -7.12
C ALA A 25 -17.21 19.98 -7.71
N ALA A 26 -17.33 19.49 -8.95
CA ALA A 26 -16.27 18.79 -9.66
C ALA A 26 -15.05 19.70 -9.90
N GLU A 27 -15.28 20.95 -10.35
CA GLU A 27 -14.22 21.97 -10.48
C GLU A 27 -13.50 22.24 -9.15
N LEU A 28 -14.28 22.40 -8.06
CA LEU A 28 -13.72 22.65 -6.73
C LEU A 28 -12.91 21.45 -6.21
N MET A 29 -13.34 20.22 -6.52
CA MET A 29 -12.55 19.02 -6.20
C MET A 29 -11.25 18.99 -6.97
N GLU A 30 -11.28 19.27 -8.26
CA GLU A 30 -10.08 19.28 -9.09
C GLU A 30 -9.08 20.32 -8.60
N GLU A 31 -9.53 21.55 -8.33
CA GLU A 31 -8.68 22.63 -7.80
C GLU A 31 -8.08 22.26 -6.43
N THR A 32 -8.89 21.70 -5.52
CA THR A 32 -8.42 21.32 -4.18
C THR A 32 -7.47 20.12 -4.22
N LEU A 33 -7.74 19.11 -5.03
CA LEU A 33 -6.87 17.94 -5.18
C LEU A 33 -5.56 18.30 -5.89
N ALA A 34 -5.58 19.18 -6.90
CA ALA A 34 -4.37 19.69 -7.54
C ALA A 34 -3.45 20.42 -6.55
N GLN A 35 -4.01 21.12 -5.56
CA GLN A 35 -3.22 21.75 -4.49
C GLN A 35 -2.50 20.72 -3.60
N THR A 36 -3.05 19.51 -3.45
CA THR A 36 -2.49 18.45 -2.58
C THR A 36 -1.34 17.65 -3.21
N GLY A 37 -1.07 17.79 -4.51
CA GLY A 37 -0.05 17.02 -5.22
C GLY A 37 -0.49 15.59 -5.57
N ALA A 38 -1.79 15.32 -5.59
CA ALA A 38 -2.33 14.05 -6.06
C ALA A 38 -1.99 13.84 -7.56
N ASP A 39 -1.80 12.58 -7.97
CA ASP A 39 -1.55 12.25 -9.38
C ASP A 39 -2.75 12.63 -10.25
N ARG A 40 -2.50 13.10 -11.47
CA ARG A 40 -3.56 13.54 -12.40
C ARG A 40 -4.58 12.43 -12.65
N ARG A 41 -4.14 11.17 -12.69
CA ARG A 41 -5.01 10.00 -12.85
C ARG A 41 -5.96 9.83 -11.66
N ASP A 42 -5.45 10.04 -10.44
CA ASP A 42 -6.23 9.89 -9.22
C ASP A 42 -7.18 11.07 -9.02
N ILE A 43 -6.78 12.28 -9.42
CA ILE A 43 -7.66 13.47 -9.46
C ILE A 43 -8.88 13.20 -10.35
N LEU A 44 -8.67 12.73 -11.58
CA LEU A 44 -9.76 12.43 -12.52
C LEU A 44 -10.68 11.32 -11.99
N ARG A 45 -10.11 10.26 -11.39
CA ARG A 45 -10.89 9.17 -10.80
C ARG A 45 -11.76 9.64 -9.62
N LEU A 46 -11.22 10.47 -8.74
CA LEU A 46 -11.96 11.04 -7.60
C LEU A 46 -13.08 11.97 -8.06
N ARG A 47 -12.81 12.78 -9.09
CA ARG A 47 -13.79 13.67 -9.68
C ARG A 47 -14.98 12.89 -10.24
N LEU A 48 -14.72 11.88 -11.07
CA LEU A 48 -15.76 11.03 -11.67
C LEU A 48 -16.59 10.30 -10.60
N ALA A 49 -15.93 9.71 -9.60
CA ALA A 49 -16.64 9.02 -8.51
C ALA A 49 -17.52 9.97 -7.68
N ALA A 50 -17.08 11.22 -7.49
CA ALA A 50 -17.87 12.23 -6.81
C ALA A 50 -19.04 12.74 -7.65
N GLU A 51 -18.85 12.95 -8.95
CA GLU A 51 -19.93 13.33 -9.88
C GLU A 51 -21.03 12.25 -9.87
N GLU A 52 -20.65 10.97 -9.90
CA GLU A 52 -21.59 9.85 -9.85
C GLU A 52 -22.40 9.81 -8.55
N ILE A 53 -21.77 10.02 -7.39
CA ILE A 53 -22.46 10.08 -6.09
C ILE A 53 -23.38 11.30 -6.00
N LEU A 54 -22.94 12.46 -6.49
CA LEU A 54 -23.77 13.67 -6.52
C LEU A 54 -24.96 13.52 -7.48
N MET A 55 -24.77 12.81 -8.60
CA MET A 55 -25.85 12.50 -9.55
C MET A 55 -26.86 11.53 -8.93
N MET A 56 -26.40 10.52 -8.20
CA MET A 56 -27.27 9.63 -7.43
C MET A 56 -28.08 10.41 -6.38
N TRP A 57 -27.46 11.36 -5.67
CA TRP A 57 -28.16 12.23 -4.74
C TRP A 57 -29.19 13.12 -5.45
N TYR A 58 -28.86 13.67 -6.62
CA TYR A 58 -29.79 14.49 -7.40
C TYR A 58 -31.04 13.72 -7.84
N SER A 59 -30.89 12.45 -8.24
CA SER A 59 -32.01 11.61 -8.66
C SER A 59 -32.90 11.13 -7.51
N ASN A 60 -32.36 11.02 -6.30
CA ASN A 60 -33.06 10.41 -5.16
C ASN A 60 -33.47 11.42 -4.06
N LEU A 61 -32.95 12.65 -4.08
CA LEU A 61 -33.28 13.70 -3.12
C LEU A 61 -34.27 14.71 -3.73
N PRO A 62 -35.07 15.40 -2.90
CA PRO A 62 -35.96 16.45 -3.38
C PRO A 62 -35.21 17.54 -4.15
N GLY A 63 -35.77 18.04 -5.26
CA GLY A 63 -35.11 18.97 -6.20
C GLY A 63 -34.72 20.36 -5.67
N ASP A 64 -34.91 20.64 -4.39
CA ASP A 64 -34.48 21.88 -3.71
C ASP A 64 -33.42 21.61 -2.62
N THR A 65 -32.75 20.47 -2.69
CA THR A 65 -31.75 20.08 -1.69
C THR A 65 -30.43 20.81 -1.94
N ASP A 66 -29.88 21.42 -0.88
CA ASP A 66 -28.53 21.95 -0.90
C ASP A 66 -27.53 20.90 -0.39
N PHE A 67 -26.32 20.92 -0.94
CA PHE A 67 -25.18 20.18 -0.40
C PHE A 67 -24.05 21.14 -0.01
N ILE A 68 -23.28 20.72 0.99
CA ILE A 68 -22.17 21.49 1.55
C ILE A 68 -20.87 20.83 1.14
N PHE A 69 -20.06 21.56 0.38
CA PHE A 69 -18.67 21.21 0.11
C PHE A 69 -17.78 21.75 1.23
N ARG A 70 -16.98 20.88 1.86
CA ARG A 70 -16.00 21.27 2.88
C ARG A 70 -14.64 20.67 2.55
N CYS A 71 -13.62 21.51 2.42
CA CYS A 71 -12.24 21.06 2.34
C CYS A 71 -11.38 21.67 3.46
N GLY A 72 -10.33 20.96 3.86
CA GLY A 72 -9.38 21.49 4.83
C GLY A 72 -8.23 20.53 5.12
N THR A 73 -7.44 20.88 6.12
CA THR A 73 -6.37 20.01 6.65
C THR A 73 -6.64 19.71 8.13
N ARG A 74 -6.65 18.43 8.52
CA ARG A 74 -6.76 18.00 9.93
C ARG A 74 -5.54 17.14 10.25
N LEU A 75 -4.78 17.51 11.29
CA LEU A 75 -3.54 16.82 11.68
C LEU A 75 -2.56 16.60 10.50
N GLY A 76 -2.45 17.58 9.60
CA GLY A 76 -1.58 17.51 8.42
C GLY A 76 -2.08 16.60 7.29
N ARG A 77 -3.28 16.02 7.41
CA ARG A 77 -3.95 15.25 6.35
C ARG A 77 -5.01 16.12 5.66
N PRO A 78 -4.97 16.25 4.33
CA PRO A 78 -6.05 16.90 3.59
C PRO A 78 -7.32 16.06 3.72
N TYR A 79 -8.47 16.73 3.78
CA TYR A 79 -9.78 16.08 3.75
C TYR A 79 -10.74 16.87 2.88
N LEU A 80 -11.67 16.16 2.26
CA LEU A 80 -12.76 16.71 1.48
C LEU A 80 -14.06 16.00 1.89
N HIS A 81 -15.08 16.79 2.21
CA HIS A 81 -16.40 16.29 2.58
C HIS A 81 -17.46 16.94 1.70
N LEU A 82 -18.35 16.13 1.16
CA LEU A 82 -19.64 16.55 0.64
C LEU A 82 -20.71 16.11 1.63
N CYS A 83 -21.58 17.02 2.06
CA CYS A 83 -22.71 16.70 2.92
C CYS A 83 -24.02 17.17 2.29
N ALA A 84 -24.97 16.29 2.03
CA ALA A 84 -26.32 16.65 1.60
C ALA A 84 -27.34 16.25 2.68
N ARG A 85 -28.30 17.12 2.96
CA ARG A 85 -29.40 16.83 3.88
C ARG A 85 -30.49 16.04 3.16
N GLY A 86 -31.04 15.02 3.82
CA GLY A 86 -32.19 14.33 3.26
C GLY A 86 -32.31 12.88 3.70
N ARG A 87 -33.15 12.12 2.99
CA ARG A 87 -33.31 10.69 3.23
C ARG A 87 -31.96 10.00 3.01
N ARG A 88 -31.72 8.92 3.76
CA ARG A 88 -30.57 8.03 3.53
C ARG A 88 -30.61 7.56 2.07
N VAL A 89 -29.61 7.97 1.30
CA VAL A 89 -29.37 7.46 -0.05
C VAL A 89 -28.09 6.65 0.05
N ASP A 90 -28.26 5.37 0.34
CA ASP A 90 -27.14 4.44 0.34
C ASP A 90 -26.85 4.03 -1.10
N PRO A 91 -25.57 4.01 -1.52
CA PRO A 91 -25.20 3.48 -2.83
C PRO A 91 -25.56 2.00 -3.02
N VAL A 92 -25.92 1.31 -1.94
CA VAL A 92 -26.10 -0.14 -1.85
C VAL A 92 -27.59 -0.56 -1.83
N ASP A 93 -28.50 0.32 -1.42
CA ASP A 93 -29.92 -0.01 -1.16
C ASP A 93 -30.88 0.46 -2.27
N THR A 94 -30.40 0.72 -3.50
CA THR A 94 -31.31 0.99 -4.62
C THR A 94 -32.01 -0.33 -4.98
N GLU A 95 -33.33 -0.32 -5.24
CA GLU A 95 -34.16 -1.52 -5.50
C GLU A 95 -33.69 -2.40 -6.69
N GLU A 96 -32.65 -1.96 -7.39
CA GLU A 96 -31.83 -2.73 -8.34
C GLU A 96 -30.68 -3.43 -7.58
N GLY A 97 -31.06 -4.43 -6.79
CA GLY A 97 -30.16 -5.23 -5.97
C GLY A 97 -29.08 -5.98 -6.76
N GLU A 98 -27.90 -6.10 -6.15
CA GLU A 98 -26.69 -6.83 -6.60
C GLU A 98 -25.78 -6.13 -7.64
N GLU A 99 -26.27 -5.64 -8.78
CA GLU A 99 -25.38 -5.01 -9.78
C GLU A 99 -24.84 -3.65 -9.33
N SER A 100 -25.69 -2.85 -8.69
CA SER A 100 -25.35 -1.54 -8.12
C SER A 100 -24.27 -1.67 -7.04
N GLU A 101 -24.46 -2.59 -6.10
CA GLU A 101 -23.53 -2.87 -5.00
C GLU A 101 -22.15 -3.31 -5.52
N TRP A 102 -22.14 -4.14 -6.56
CA TRP A 102 -20.91 -4.56 -7.24
C TRP A 102 -20.23 -3.40 -7.97
N LEU A 103 -20.97 -2.53 -8.67
CA LEU A 103 -20.43 -1.35 -9.35
C LEU A 103 -19.81 -0.36 -8.36
N TYR A 104 -20.48 -0.04 -7.24
CA TYR A 104 -19.93 0.87 -6.23
C TYR A 104 -18.71 0.28 -5.52
N SER A 105 -18.77 -0.98 -5.09
CA SER A 105 -17.61 -1.66 -4.48
C SER A 105 -16.42 -1.74 -5.44
N ASN A 106 -16.68 -2.01 -6.72
CA ASN A 106 -15.66 -2.11 -7.77
C ASN A 106 -15.15 -0.72 -8.21
N LEU A 107 -15.96 0.34 -8.18
CA LEU A 107 -15.52 1.72 -8.43
C LEU A 107 -14.65 2.25 -7.28
N LEU A 108 -15.05 2.01 -6.03
CA LEU A 108 -14.27 2.32 -4.84
C LEU A 108 -12.94 1.55 -4.82
N ALA A 109 -12.98 0.25 -5.14
CA ALA A 109 -11.80 -0.59 -5.23
C ALA A 109 -10.89 -0.22 -6.42
N ARG A 110 -11.44 0.09 -7.60
CA ARG A 110 -10.68 0.51 -8.80
C ARG A 110 -10.13 1.93 -8.69
N ALA A 111 -10.78 2.80 -7.94
CA ALA A 111 -10.25 4.13 -7.65
C ALA A 111 -8.99 4.03 -6.77
N GLY A 112 -8.81 2.98 -5.97
CA GLY A 112 -7.66 2.84 -5.07
C GLY A 112 -7.65 3.88 -3.95
N LEU A 113 -8.82 4.45 -3.65
CA LEU A 113 -8.99 5.64 -2.84
C LEU A 113 -10.01 5.37 -1.73
N CYS A 114 -9.69 5.79 -0.51
CA CYS A 114 -10.59 5.64 0.65
C CYS A 114 -11.72 6.68 0.57
N LEU A 115 -12.67 6.47 -0.34
CA LEU A 115 -13.93 7.20 -0.37
C LEU A 115 -14.88 6.51 0.59
N VAL A 116 -15.30 7.23 1.63
CA VAL A 116 -16.17 6.72 2.69
C VAL A 116 -17.48 7.49 2.63
N ALA A 117 -18.52 6.83 2.13
CA ALA A 117 -19.90 7.28 2.26
C ALA A 117 -20.42 6.87 3.64
N SER A 118 -21.05 7.80 4.36
CA SER A 118 -21.60 7.57 5.69
C SER A 118 -22.86 8.41 5.87
N TYR A 119 -23.92 7.81 6.37
CA TYR A 119 -25.14 8.51 6.77
C TYR A 119 -25.15 8.70 8.29
N LYS A 120 -25.27 9.96 8.73
CA LYS A 120 -25.38 10.28 10.16
C LYS A 120 -26.25 11.52 10.36
N ASP A 121 -27.14 11.48 11.35
CA ASP A 121 -27.96 12.62 11.79
C ASP A 121 -28.83 13.26 10.69
N GLY A 122 -29.35 12.47 9.73
CA GLY A 122 -30.18 12.99 8.63
C GLY A 122 -29.39 13.60 7.46
N GLU A 123 -28.07 13.40 7.43
CA GLU A 123 -27.16 13.90 6.40
C GLU A 123 -26.40 12.76 5.72
N ASN A 124 -26.46 12.72 4.39
CA ASN A 124 -25.59 11.89 3.55
C ASN A 124 -24.22 12.57 3.48
N ARG A 125 -23.17 11.93 3.99
CA ARG A 125 -21.80 12.44 4.00
C ARG A 125 -20.88 11.57 3.16
N MET A 126 -20.27 12.15 2.15
CA MET A 126 -19.18 11.56 1.40
C MET A 126 -17.85 12.18 1.85
N SER A 127 -16.90 11.35 2.26
CA SER A 127 -15.59 11.78 2.73
C SER A 127 -14.49 11.21 1.83
N VAL A 128 -13.65 12.09 1.28
CA VAL A 128 -12.49 11.72 0.47
C VAL A 128 -11.23 12.12 1.23
N TYR A 129 -10.33 11.14 1.39
CA TYR A 129 -8.99 11.36 1.93
C TYR A 129 -7.98 11.20 0.79
N PRO A 130 -7.39 12.29 0.28
CA PRO A 130 -6.36 12.20 -0.74
C PRO A 130 -5.19 11.35 -0.23
N PRO A 131 -4.66 10.43 -1.05
CA PRO A 131 -3.49 9.66 -0.68
C PRO A 131 -2.34 10.64 -0.46
N LYS A 132 -1.67 10.51 0.68
CA LYS A 132 -0.50 11.34 0.98
C LYS A 132 0.60 10.95 0.00
N GLU A 133 1.19 11.93 -0.69
CA GLU A 133 2.44 11.74 -1.42
C GLU A 133 3.53 11.30 -0.42
N ASN A 134 3.77 9.99 -0.30
CA ASN A 134 4.92 9.47 0.43
C ASN A 134 6.15 9.71 -0.45
N ARG A 135 6.74 10.89 -0.30
CA ARG A 135 7.95 11.34 -0.99
C ARG A 135 9.13 10.37 -0.84
N PHE A 136 9.09 9.54 0.21
CA PHE A 136 10.04 8.46 0.42
C PHE A 136 9.29 7.14 0.30
N GLY A 137 9.58 6.39 -0.77
CA GLY A 137 9.10 5.03 -0.89
C GLY A 137 9.69 4.18 0.24
N THR A 138 8.91 3.25 0.77
CA THR A 138 9.34 2.33 1.84
C THR A 138 10.69 1.68 1.51
N LEU A 139 10.92 1.36 0.24
CA LEU A 139 12.19 0.82 -0.26
C LEU A 139 13.38 1.77 -0.04
N SER A 140 13.19 3.08 -0.24
CA SER A 140 14.23 4.08 0.02
C SER A 140 14.57 4.19 1.51
N GLN A 141 13.58 4.01 2.39
CA GLN A 141 13.79 4.00 3.84
C GLN A 141 14.56 2.76 4.29
N ILE A 142 14.26 1.59 3.70
CA ILE A 142 15.00 0.34 3.98
C ILE A 142 16.45 0.46 3.53
N ILE A 143 16.70 0.95 2.31
CA ILE A 143 18.07 1.13 1.81
C ILE A 143 18.85 2.11 2.70
N LEU A 144 18.22 3.22 3.10
CA LEU A 144 18.85 4.17 4.01
C LEU A 144 19.15 3.55 5.38
N ALA A 145 18.24 2.74 5.92
CA ALA A 145 18.45 2.03 7.19
C ALA A 145 19.61 1.05 7.10
N ILE A 146 19.72 0.29 6.00
CA ILE A 146 20.85 -0.62 5.75
C ILE A 146 22.16 0.15 5.66
N ALA A 147 22.20 1.26 4.91
CA ALA A 147 23.39 2.09 4.79
C ALA A 147 23.84 2.65 6.14
N LEU A 148 22.91 3.17 6.95
CA LEU A 148 23.20 3.64 8.31
C LEU A 148 23.68 2.51 9.22
N ALA A 149 23.09 1.32 9.13
CA ALA A 149 23.52 0.15 9.90
C ALA A 149 24.96 -0.27 9.57
N VAL A 150 25.35 -0.24 8.28
CA VAL A 150 26.73 -0.52 7.86
C VAL A 150 27.71 0.51 8.43
N VAL A 151 27.38 1.80 8.33
CA VAL A 151 28.22 2.88 8.89
C VAL A 151 28.34 2.76 10.41
N ALA A 152 27.23 2.51 11.11
CA ALA A 152 27.21 2.31 12.55
C ALA A 152 28.02 1.06 12.96
N GLY A 153 27.90 -0.04 12.23
CA GLY A 153 28.67 -1.26 12.45
C GLY A 153 30.18 -1.04 12.27
N PHE A 154 30.56 -0.28 11.24
CA PHE A 154 31.97 0.09 11.04
C PHE A 154 32.49 1.00 12.15
N ALA A 155 31.70 2.00 12.57
CA ALA A 155 32.05 2.88 13.70
C ALA A 155 32.20 2.10 15.02
N CYS A 156 31.36 1.08 15.27
CA CYS A 156 31.48 0.20 16.42
C CYS A 156 32.80 -0.58 16.46
N ARG A 157 33.42 -0.84 15.30
CA ARG A 157 34.75 -1.47 15.21
C ARG A 157 35.90 -0.56 15.68
N SER A 158 35.66 0.73 15.91
CA SER A 158 36.65 1.65 16.48
C SER A 158 36.52 1.80 18.00
N LEU A 159 35.48 1.23 18.64
CA LEU A 159 35.24 1.35 20.08
C LEU A 159 36.00 0.30 20.92
N PRO A 160 36.24 0.54 22.22
CA PRO A 160 36.85 -0.42 23.15
C PRO A 160 36.00 -1.70 23.28
N GLN A 161 36.65 -2.81 23.63
CA GLN A 161 36.04 -4.15 23.66
C GLN A 161 34.83 -4.23 24.60
N GLU A 162 34.92 -3.61 25.79
CA GLU A 162 33.82 -3.56 26.77
C GLU A 162 32.55 -2.86 26.25
N ALA A 163 32.71 -1.79 25.46
CA ALA A 163 31.57 -1.08 24.90
C ALA A 163 30.88 -1.88 23.79
N ARG A 164 31.62 -2.74 23.07
CA ARG A 164 31.05 -3.60 22.02
C ARG A 164 30.20 -4.71 22.63
N GLU A 165 30.69 -5.34 23.70
CA GLU A 165 29.97 -6.38 24.42
C GLU A 165 28.67 -5.83 25.04
N GLY A 166 28.73 -4.62 25.60
CA GLY A 166 27.53 -3.93 26.08
C GLY A 166 26.49 -3.70 24.98
N ILE A 167 26.91 -3.31 23.78
CA ILE A 167 26.00 -3.09 22.64
C ILE A 167 25.45 -4.42 22.11
N SER A 168 26.29 -5.44 21.92
CA SER A 168 25.86 -6.75 21.40
C SER A 168 24.88 -7.45 22.34
N ALA A 169 25.06 -7.30 23.65
CA ALA A 169 24.13 -7.82 24.67
C ALA A 169 22.69 -7.31 24.51
N PHE A 170 22.47 -6.15 23.89
CA PHE A 170 21.13 -5.64 23.58
C PHE A 170 20.71 -5.91 22.12
N VAL A 171 21.63 -5.79 21.17
CA VAL A 171 21.32 -5.90 19.74
C VAL A 171 21.03 -7.34 19.33
N ASP A 172 21.82 -8.31 19.80
CA ASP A 172 21.70 -9.72 19.43
C ASP A 172 20.35 -10.34 19.87
N PRO A 173 19.89 -10.18 21.14
CA PRO A 173 18.58 -10.71 21.51
C PRO A 173 17.43 -9.99 20.80
N LEU A 174 17.56 -8.69 20.52
CA LEU A 174 16.54 -7.95 19.76
C LEU A 174 16.42 -8.47 18.32
N PHE A 175 17.55 -8.67 17.63
CA PHE A 175 17.58 -9.21 16.29
C PHE A 175 17.07 -10.66 16.27
N THR A 176 17.48 -11.47 17.24
CA THR A 176 17.04 -12.86 17.38
C THR A 176 15.54 -12.95 17.62
N ALA A 177 14.98 -12.09 18.49
CA ALA A 177 13.54 -12.02 18.73
C ALA A 177 12.77 -11.62 17.47
N MET A 178 13.26 -10.60 16.75
CA MET A 178 12.64 -10.16 15.49
C MET A 178 12.66 -11.27 14.43
N MET A 179 13.80 -11.94 14.26
CA MET A 179 13.95 -13.05 13.32
C MET A 179 13.08 -14.25 13.73
N GLY A 180 12.99 -14.55 15.02
CA GLY A 180 12.13 -15.60 15.56
C GLY A 180 10.65 -15.37 15.28
N ILE A 181 10.17 -14.12 15.43
CA ILE A 181 8.79 -13.74 15.06
C ILE A 181 8.59 -13.91 13.55
N LEU A 182 9.53 -13.44 12.72
CA LEU A 182 9.43 -13.56 11.27
C LEU A 182 9.39 -15.04 10.81
N GLN A 183 10.23 -15.89 11.40
CA GLN A 183 10.27 -17.33 11.11
C GLN A 183 8.99 -18.04 11.56
N THR A 184 8.45 -17.67 12.73
CA THR A 184 7.20 -18.24 13.26
C THR A 184 6.01 -17.89 12.38
N LEU A 185 5.98 -16.68 11.80
CA LEU A 185 4.94 -16.26 10.86
C LEU A 185 5.14 -16.83 9.45
N ALA A 186 6.38 -17.07 9.02
CA ALA A 186 6.68 -17.58 7.69
C ALA A 186 6.04 -18.96 7.43
N GLY A 187 6.05 -19.86 8.42
CA GLY A 187 5.46 -21.20 8.29
C GLY A 187 3.97 -21.18 7.91
N PRO A 188 3.09 -20.59 8.75
CA PRO A 188 1.66 -20.45 8.44
C PRO A 188 1.40 -19.68 7.14
N MET A 189 2.18 -18.63 6.88
CA MET A 189 2.02 -17.82 5.67
C MET A 189 2.30 -18.62 4.40
N VAL A 190 3.36 -19.43 4.38
CA VAL A 190 3.68 -20.31 3.24
C VAL A 190 2.60 -21.37 3.05
N PHE A 191 2.15 -22.02 4.13
CA PHE A 191 1.10 -23.04 4.05
C PHE A 191 -0.21 -22.47 3.49
N LEU A 192 -0.70 -21.36 4.06
CA LEU A 192 -1.94 -20.72 3.60
C LEU A 192 -1.81 -20.21 2.17
N SER A 193 -0.66 -19.63 1.79
CA SER A 193 -0.41 -19.19 0.42
C SER A 193 -0.48 -20.34 -0.58
N VAL A 194 0.05 -21.52 -0.23
CA VAL A 194 0.01 -22.70 -1.10
C VAL A 194 -1.40 -23.26 -1.18
N CYS A 195 -2.11 -23.41 -0.04
CA CYS A 195 -3.50 -23.86 -0.03
C CYS A 195 -4.40 -22.95 -0.86
N TRP A 196 -4.29 -21.63 -0.67
CA TRP A 196 -5.06 -20.66 -1.45
C TRP A 196 -4.73 -20.71 -2.93
N GLY A 197 -3.45 -20.85 -3.29
CA GLY A 197 -3.01 -21.01 -4.67
C GLY A 197 -3.63 -22.23 -5.36
N ILE A 198 -3.72 -23.36 -4.66
CA ILE A 198 -4.33 -24.59 -5.19
C ILE A 198 -5.84 -24.42 -5.37
N VAL A 199 -6.54 -23.88 -4.36
CA VAL A 199 -7.99 -23.67 -4.41
C VAL A 199 -8.38 -22.71 -5.54
N ASN A 200 -7.60 -21.64 -5.76
CA ASN A 200 -7.90 -20.65 -6.79
C ASN A 200 -7.70 -21.17 -8.23
N ILE A 201 -6.92 -22.23 -8.43
CA ILE A 201 -6.68 -22.80 -9.77
C ILE A 201 -7.80 -23.75 -10.20
N GLY A 202 -8.40 -24.51 -9.26
CA GLY A 202 -9.59 -25.34 -9.50
C GLY A 202 -9.44 -26.56 -10.43
N ASP A 203 -8.56 -26.49 -11.44
CA ASP A 203 -8.30 -27.56 -12.41
C ASP A 203 -6.92 -28.20 -12.21
N VAL A 204 -6.93 -29.39 -11.62
CA VAL A 204 -5.73 -30.19 -11.28
C VAL A 204 -4.98 -30.66 -12.55
N GLY A 205 -5.67 -30.82 -13.68
CA GLY A 205 -5.10 -31.30 -14.93
C GLY A 205 -4.29 -30.22 -15.67
N MET A 206 -4.79 -28.99 -15.70
CA MET A 206 -4.04 -27.83 -16.20
C MET A 206 -2.90 -27.44 -15.25
N LEU A 207 -3.10 -27.54 -13.93
CA LEU A 207 -2.08 -27.27 -12.90
C LEU A 207 -0.83 -28.13 -13.10
N GLY A 208 -0.99 -29.43 -13.36
CA GLY A 208 0.14 -30.34 -13.56
C GLY A 208 1.00 -29.99 -14.79
N LYS A 209 0.36 -29.67 -15.93
CA LYS A 209 1.08 -29.34 -17.18
C LYS A 209 1.78 -27.99 -17.12
N ILE A 210 1.08 -26.98 -16.61
CA ILE A 210 1.61 -25.62 -16.46
C ILE A 210 2.67 -25.59 -15.35
N GLY A 211 2.35 -26.17 -14.19
CA GLY A 211 3.23 -26.28 -13.04
C GLY A 211 4.53 -26.99 -13.38
N ARG A 212 4.50 -28.12 -14.09
CA ARG A 212 5.73 -28.82 -14.51
C ARG A 212 6.63 -27.94 -15.38
N THR A 213 6.06 -27.19 -16.32
CA THR A 213 6.83 -26.31 -17.21
C THR A 213 7.46 -25.15 -16.43
N ILE A 214 6.71 -24.54 -15.52
CA ILE A 214 7.17 -23.43 -14.70
C ILE A 214 8.25 -23.92 -13.71
N VAL A 215 7.99 -25.00 -12.97
CA VAL A 215 8.93 -25.56 -11.99
C VAL A 215 10.23 -25.98 -12.66
N LEU A 216 10.17 -26.68 -13.80
CA LEU A 216 11.38 -27.10 -14.52
C LEU A 216 12.20 -25.89 -15.00
N ARG A 217 11.53 -24.87 -15.54
CA ARG A 217 12.21 -23.64 -16.00
C ARG A 217 12.79 -22.83 -14.85
N PHE A 218 12.11 -22.76 -13.70
CA PHE A 218 12.61 -22.10 -12.51
C PHE A 218 13.80 -22.82 -11.90
N ILE A 219 13.69 -24.13 -11.66
CA ILE A 219 14.80 -24.93 -11.13
C ILE A 219 15.99 -24.89 -12.07
N GLY A 220 15.76 -25.04 -13.38
CA GLY A 220 16.80 -24.93 -14.40
C GLY A 220 17.47 -23.56 -14.39
N ALA A 221 16.70 -22.48 -14.34
CA ALA A 221 17.25 -21.13 -14.26
C ALA A 221 18.06 -20.90 -12.97
N ILE A 222 17.56 -21.33 -11.81
CA ILE A 222 18.27 -21.21 -10.53
C ILE A 222 19.57 -21.99 -10.58
N TYR A 223 19.56 -23.21 -11.12
CA TYR A 223 20.75 -24.04 -11.23
C TYR A 223 21.80 -23.41 -12.16
N VAL A 224 21.38 -22.93 -13.33
CA VAL A 224 22.27 -22.25 -14.28
C VAL A 224 22.84 -20.97 -13.68
N VAL A 225 22.00 -20.12 -13.07
CA VAL A 225 22.46 -18.89 -12.41
C VAL A 225 23.44 -19.20 -11.29
N THR A 226 23.10 -20.15 -10.42
CA THR A 226 23.99 -20.58 -9.32
C THR A 226 25.31 -21.11 -9.86
N ALA A 227 25.29 -22.00 -10.84
CA ALA A 227 26.49 -22.58 -11.45
C ALA A 227 27.38 -21.50 -12.11
N VAL A 228 26.77 -20.56 -12.85
CA VAL A 228 27.50 -19.43 -13.45
C VAL A 228 28.09 -18.54 -12.38
N THR A 229 27.33 -18.17 -11.34
CA THR A 229 27.87 -17.35 -10.23
C THR A 229 29.00 -18.05 -9.49
N ALA A 230 28.90 -19.37 -9.26
CA ALA A 230 29.96 -20.16 -8.63
C ALA A 230 31.21 -20.20 -9.52
N LEU A 231 31.05 -20.42 -10.83
CA LEU A 231 32.16 -20.43 -11.79
C LEU A 231 32.86 -19.08 -11.85
N VAL A 232 32.10 -17.98 -11.96
CA VAL A 232 32.65 -16.61 -11.97
C VAL A 232 33.37 -16.31 -10.66
N THR A 233 32.81 -16.72 -9.52
CA THR A 233 33.41 -16.48 -8.20
C THR A 233 34.72 -17.26 -8.04
N VAL A 234 34.76 -18.55 -8.41
CA VAL A 234 35.99 -19.37 -8.34
C VAL A 234 37.06 -18.88 -9.31
N TRP A 235 36.66 -18.41 -10.49
CA TRP A 235 37.59 -17.87 -11.48
C TRP A 235 38.15 -16.51 -11.05
N PHE A 236 37.34 -15.66 -10.44
CA PHE A 236 37.78 -14.34 -9.97
C PHE A 236 38.58 -14.43 -8.66
N PHE A 237 38.04 -15.17 -7.69
CA PHE A 237 38.69 -15.48 -6.43
C PHE A 237 39.31 -16.86 -6.54
N HIS A 238 40.50 -16.98 -7.14
CA HIS A 238 41.27 -18.22 -7.16
C HIS A 238 41.49 -18.70 -5.72
N PRO A 239 40.75 -19.69 -5.19
CA PRO A 239 40.77 -20.00 -3.76
C PRO A 239 42.08 -20.70 -3.33
N GLY A 240 42.97 -21.00 -4.28
CA GLY A 240 44.20 -21.75 -4.08
C GLY A 240 45.43 -20.94 -3.66
N SER A 241 45.32 -19.65 -3.35
CA SER A 241 46.48 -18.81 -2.98
C SER A 241 46.25 -17.92 -1.77
N GLY A 242 45.72 -18.49 -0.68
CA GLY A 242 45.65 -17.78 0.59
C GLY A 242 44.98 -18.55 1.72
N THR A 243 45.78 -19.35 2.44
CA THR A 243 45.57 -19.82 3.83
C THR A 243 44.30 -20.64 4.12
N GLU A 244 44.54 -21.88 4.57
CA GLU A 244 43.59 -22.74 5.26
C GLU A 244 42.88 -21.96 6.39
N ALA A 245 41.65 -21.53 6.14
CA ALA A 245 40.71 -21.10 7.16
C ALA A 245 39.56 -22.10 7.18
N GLU A 246 39.76 -23.12 8.01
CA GLU A 246 38.78 -23.96 8.68
C GLU A 246 37.29 -23.63 8.39
N GLY A 247 36.71 -24.39 7.46
CA GLY A 247 35.26 -24.46 7.22
C GLY A 247 34.74 -25.89 7.22
N GLY A 248 35.47 -26.80 7.89
CA GLY A 248 35.27 -28.25 7.86
C GLY A 248 34.22 -28.79 8.83
N ASN A 249 33.31 -27.97 9.36
CA ASN A 249 32.27 -28.48 10.26
C ASN A 249 30.94 -27.74 10.12
N ALA A 250 30.23 -27.97 9.02
CA ALA A 250 28.81 -27.59 8.90
C ALA A 250 27.96 -28.53 8.04
N VAL A 251 28.50 -29.67 7.58
CA VAL A 251 27.73 -30.64 6.78
C VAL A 251 28.17 -32.05 7.15
N LEU A 252 27.84 -32.49 8.36
CA LEU A 252 27.61 -33.90 8.78
C LEU A 252 27.34 -33.92 10.29
N GLY A 253 26.19 -33.35 10.68
CA GLY A 253 25.56 -33.60 11.96
C GLY A 253 24.19 -34.19 11.68
N ILE A 254 24.02 -35.46 12.04
CA ILE A 254 22.74 -36.17 12.13
C ILE A 254 21.80 -35.40 13.07
#